data_AF-A0ABD5SRY7-F1
#
_entry.id   AF-A0ABD5SRY7-F1
#
_cell.length_a   1.000
_cell.length_b   1.000
_cell.length_c   1.000
_cell.angle_alpha   90.00
_cell.angle_beta   90.00
_cell.angle_gamma   90.00
#
_symmetry.space_group_name_H-M   'P 1'
#
loop_
_entity.id
_entity.type
_entity.pdbx_description
1 polymer ?
#
loop_
_entity_poly.entity_id
_entity_poly.type
_entity_poly.pdbx_seq_one_letter_code
_entity_poly.pdbx_strand_id
1 'polypeptide(L)'
;MYADSNDTDKRNATSKNTRNSRNGDIQSIAADLTKFQVRILAILAADDRYGLAVKEELSEYYGEEINHGRLYPNLDDLVGQELVDKSELDKRTNNYAISPKGKAALEYEMEWLEEQITEGDGE
;
A
#
# COMPACT_ATOMS: atom_id res chain seq x y z
N MET A 1 25.85 28.94 -38.74
CA MET A 1 25.02 27.74 -38.51
C MET A 1 24.69 27.71 -37.03
N TYR A 2 23.44 27.96 -36.65
CA TYR A 2 23.00 27.93 -35.25
C TYR A 2 22.48 26.52 -34.93
N ALA A 3 22.99 25.89 -33.87
CA ALA A 3 22.45 24.66 -33.33
C ALA A 3 21.29 24.99 -32.39
N ASP A 4 20.11 24.47 -32.72
CA ASP A 4 18.86 24.63 -31.98
C ASP A 4 18.95 23.86 -30.64
N SER A 5 18.98 24.60 -29.53
CA SER A 5 19.04 24.06 -28.17
C SER A 5 17.63 23.99 -27.59
N ASN A 6 16.86 22.97 -28.00
CA ASN A 6 15.47 22.78 -27.53
C ASN A 6 15.14 21.34 -27.08
N ASP A 7 16.15 20.49 -26.87
CA ASP A 7 15.96 19.06 -26.58
C ASP A 7 16.06 18.67 -25.08
N THR A 8 16.28 19.65 -24.20
CA THR A 8 16.35 19.46 -22.75
C THR A 8 15.01 19.72 -22.02
N ASP A 9 14.15 20.59 -22.55
CA ASP A 9 12.87 20.95 -21.89
C ASP A 9 11.76 19.89 -22.08
N LYS A 10 11.72 19.20 -23.23
CA LYS A 10 10.69 18.19 -23.50
C LYS A 10 10.83 16.93 -22.64
N ARG A 11 12.05 16.58 -22.23
CA ARG A 11 12.32 15.43 -21.36
C ARG A 11 11.84 15.64 -19.92
N ASN A 12 11.82 16.89 -19.44
CA ASN A 12 11.45 17.22 -18.07
C ASN A 12 9.91 17.30 -17.88
N ALA A 13 9.18 17.75 -18.92
CA ALA A 13 7.71 17.82 -18.91
C ALA A 13 7.05 16.43 -18.88
N THR A 14 7.57 15.47 -19.64
CA THR A 14 7.03 14.09 -19.69
C THR A 14 7.23 13.33 -18.37
N SER A 15 8.35 13.56 -17.67
CA SER A 15 8.66 12.90 -16.38
C SER A 15 7.87 13.47 -15.18
N LYS A 16 7.53 14.78 -15.21
CA LYS A 16 6.68 15.40 -14.18
C LYS A 16 5.22 14.96 -14.29
N ASN A 17 4.69 14.85 -15.51
CA ASN A 17 3.30 14.43 -15.72
C ASN A 17 3.06 12.97 -15.27
N THR A 18 4.01 12.07 -15.56
CA THR A 18 3.93 10.67 -15.10
C THR A 18 4.12 10.48 -13.60
N ARG A 19 4.72 11.44 -12.87
CA ARG A 19 4.77 11.41 -11.40
C ARG A 19 3.48 11.94 -10.78
N ASN A 20 2.92 13.02 -11.32
CA ASN A 20 1.65 13.56 -10.85
C ASN A 20 0.49 12.56 -11.02
N SER A 21 0.43 11.86 -12.15
CA SER A 21 -0.56 10.80 -12.37
C SER A 21 -0.38 9.67 -11.36
N ARG A 22 0.87 9.18 -11.16
CA ARG A 22 1.15 8.12 -10.18
C ARG A 22 0.80 8.52 -8.75
N ASN A 23 1.04 9.76 -8.35
CA ASN A 23 0.65 10.24 -7.03
C ASN A 23 -0.87 10.31 -6.88
N GLY A 24 -1.60 10.74 -7.92
CA GLY A 24 -3.07 10.71 -7.92
C GLY A 24 -3.63 9.29 -7.84
N ASP A 25 -3.00 8.32 -8.51
CA ASP A 25 -3.39 6.91 -8.46
C ASP A 25 -3.19 6.33 -7.05
N ILE A 26 -2.04 6.59 -6.41
CA ILE A 26 -1.76 6.14 -5.04
C ILE A 26 -2.70 6.78 -4.03
N GLN A 27 -2.99 8.08 -4.17
CA GLN A 27 -3.96 8.77 -3.32
C GLN A 27 -5.35 8.13 -3.40
N SER A 28 -5.84 7.87 -4.61
CA SER A 28 -7.16 7.24 -4.80
C SER A 28 -7.19 5.84 -4.19
N ILE A 29 -6.14 5.06 -4.38
CA ILE A 29 -6.03 3.71 -3.80
C ILE A 29 -6.05 3.80 -2.28
N ALA A 30 -5.20 4.65 -1.69
CA ALA A 30 -5.09 4.79 -0.23
C ALA A 30 -6.44 5.18 0.39
N ALA A 31 -7.16 6.12 -0.23
CA ALA A 31 -8.47 6.58 0.25
C ALA A 31 -9.55 5.48 0.25
N ASP A 32 -9.47 4.50 -0.66
CA ASP A 32 -10.43 3.40 -0.76
C ASP A 32 -10.09 2.21 0.16
N LEU A 33 -8.90 2.18 0.76
CA LEU A 33 -8.49 1.11 1.67
C LEU A 33 -9.32 1.13 2.96
N THR A 34 -9.89 -0.01 3.31
CA THR A 34 -10.51 -0.16 4.63
C THR A 34 -9.45 -0.14 5.73
N LYS A 35 -9.82 0.29 6.94
CA LYS A 35 -8.93 0.19 8.11
C LYS A 35 -8.43 -1.23 8.40
N PHE A 36 -9.13 -2.25 7.91
CA PHE A 36 -8.70 -3.65 8.04
C PHE A 36 -7.60 -3.98 7.02
N GLN A 37 -7.74 -3.53 5.78
CA GLN A 37 -6.72 -3.64 4.73
C GLN A 37 -5.46 -2.85 5.06
N VAL A 38 -5.58 -1.63 5.58
CA VAL A 38 -4.41 -0.83 6.04
C VAL A 38 -3.61 -1.59 7.09
N ARG A 39 -4.27 -2.29 8.03
CA ARG A 39 -3.59 -3.11 9.04
C ARG A 39 -2.91 -4.33 8.45
N ILE A 40 -3.51 -4.98 7.45
CA ILE A 40 -2.85 -6.07 6.72
C ILE A 40 -1.59 -5.54 6.05
N LEU A 41 -1.66 -4.41 5.34
CA LEU A 41 -0.49 -3.79 4.72
C LEU A 41 0.58 -3.45 5.75
N ALA A 42 0.20 -2.88 6.90
CA ALA A 42 1.13 -2.56 7.99
C ALA A 42 1.86 -3.82 8.53
N ILE A 43 1.14 -4.92 8.71
CA ILE A 43 1.74 -6.21 9.14
C ILE A 43 2.72 -6.73 8.09
N LEU A 44 2.34 -6.69 6.81
CA LEU A 44 3.18 -7.16 5.70
C LEU A 44 4.35 -6.22 5.38
N ALA A 45 4.28 -4.96 5.79
CA ALA A 45 5.38 -4.02 5.67
C ALA A 45 6.52 -4.30 6.66
N ALA A 46 6.24 -5.01 7.75
CA ALA A 46 7.25 -5.43 8.72
C ALA A 46 8.02 -6.67 8.25
N ASP A 47 7.31 -7.67 7.70
CA ASP A 47 7.90 -8.86 7.11
C ASP A 47 6.90 -9.59 6.22
N ASP A 48 7.40 -10.37 5.27
CA ASP A 48 6.59 -11.28 4.46
C ASP A 48 6.03 -12.38 5.35
N ARG A 49 4.73 -12.68 5.23
CA ARG A 49 4.05 -13.58 6.17
C ARG A 49 3.07 -14.53 5.49
N TYR A 50 2.95 -15.72 6.07
CA TYR A 50 1.86 -16.62 5.76
C TYR A 50 0.52 -16.05 6.25
N GLY A 51 -0.57 -16.38 5.53
CA GLY A 51 -1.91 -15.93 5.92
C GLY A 51 -2.30 -16.26 7.36
N LEU A 52 -1.79 -17.38 7.92
CA LEU A 52 -2.01 -17.72 9.33
C LEU A 52 -1.30 -16.75 10.28
N ALA A 53 -0.05 -16.37 10.00
CA ALA A 53 0.68 -15.40 10.82
C ALA A 53 0.03 -14.01 10.75
N VAL A 54 -0.49 -13.60 9.59
CA VAL A 54 -1.28 -12.36 9.47
C VAL A 54 -2.56 -12.43 10.31
N LYS A 55 -3.25 -13.59 10.32
CA LYS A 55 -4.44 -13.82 11.17
C LYS A 55 -4.12 -13.65 12.65
N GLU A 56 -3.00 -14.21 13.09
CA GLU A 56 -2.55 -14.18 14.50
C GLU A 56 -2.27 -12.74 14.95
N GLU A 57 -1.47 -11.98 14.18
CA GLU A 57 -1.17 -10.56 14.45
C GLU A 57 -2.44 -9.69 14.50
N LEU A 58 -3.38 -9.90 13.57
CA LEU A 58 -4.65 -9.18 13.61
C LEU A 58 -5.51 -9.59 14.80
N SER A 59 -5.51 -10.87 15.18
CA SER A 59 -6.30 -11.34 16.33
C SER A 59 -5.77 -10.75 17.63
N GLU A 60 -4.44 -10.64 17.76
CA GLU A 60 -3.80 -9.95 18.87
C GLU A 60 -4.17 -8.46 18.89
N TYR A 61 -4.08 -7.77 17.75
CA TYR A 61 -4.42 -6.35 17.64
C TYR A 61 -5.89 -6.06 18.02
N TYR A 62 -6.82 -6.89 17.56
CA TYR A 62 -8.25 -6.70 17.83
C TYR A 62 -8.71 -7.28 19.18
N GLY A 63 -7.86 -8.09 19.85
CA GLY A 63 -8.21 -8.76 21.10
C GLY A 63 -9.30 -9.84 20.93
N GLU A 64 -9.53 -10.32 19.70
CA GLU A 64 -10.53 -11.32 19.36
C GLU A 64 -10.05 -12.21 18.21
N GLU A 65 -10.60 -13.41 18.10
CA GLU A 65 -10.28 -14.28 16.97
C GLU A 65 -10.81 -13.70 15.65
N ILE A 66 -9.92 -13.47 14.68
CA ILE A 66 -10.30 -13.03 13.34
C ILE A 66 -10.80 -14.21 12.51
N ASN A 67 -12.03 -14.12 12.01
CA ASN A 67 -12.59 -15.14 11.13
C ASN A 67 -11.83 -15.24 9.79
N HIS A 68 -11.62 -16.47 9.30
CA HIS A 68 -10.98 -16.73 7.99
C HIS A 68 -11.72 -16.03 6.84
N GLY A 69 -13.06 -16.07 6.85
CA GLY A 69 -13.91 -15.40 5.86
C GLY A 69 -13.87 -13.87 5.91
N ARG A 70 -13.17 -13.27 6.90
CA ARG A 70 -12.87 -11.85 6.93
C ARG A 70 -11.47 -11.59 6.37
N LEU A 71 -10.48 -12.38 6.78
CA LEU A 71 -9.09 -12.18 6.36
C LEU A 71 -8.87 -12.42 4.87
N TYR A 72 -9.27 -13.58 4.36
CA TYR A 72 -8.87 -14.00 3.02
C TYR A 72 -9.50 -13.19 1.89
N PRO A 73 -10.78 -12.77 1.96
CA PRO A 73 -11.31 -11.83 0.98
C PRO A 73 -10.53 -10.51 0.94
N ASN A 74 -10.10 -9.99 2.09
CA ASN A 74 -9.29 -8.77 2.13
C ASN A 74 -7.88 -9.00 1.53
N LEU A 75 -7.26 -10.16 1.77
CA LEU A 75 -6.00 -10.51 1.11
C LEU A 75 -6.16 -10.66 -0.40
N ASP A 76 -7.23 -11.32 -0.85
CA ASP A 76 -7.51 -11.51 -2.28
C ASP A 76 -7.82 -10.17 -2.97
N ASP A 77 -8.54 -9.26 -2.32
CA ASP A 77 -8.78 -7.90 -2.82
C ASP A 77 -7.46 -7.10 -2.95
N LEU A 78 -6.59 -7.18 -1.93
CA LEU A 78 -5.29 -6.51 -1.94
C LEU A 78 -4.37 -7.09 -3.02
N VAL A 79 -4.41 -8.40 -3.26
CA VAL A 79 -3.71 -9.06 -4.36
C VAL A 79 -4.28 -8.62 -5.72
N GLY A 80 -5.61 -8.58 -5.85
CA GLY A 80 -6.29 -8.12 -7.05
C GLY A 80 -5.98 -6.66 -7.42
N GLN A 81 -5.69 -5.83 -6.41
CA GLN A 81 -5.25 -4.44 -6.58
C GLN A 81 -3.73 -4.28 -6.77
N GLU A 82 -2.98 -5.38 -6.79
CA GLU A 82 -1.51 -5.42 -6.88
C GLU A 82 -0.80 -4.71 -5.72
N LEU A 83 -1.44 -4.62 -4.56
CA LEU A 83 -0.86 -4.03 -3.34
C LEU A 83 -0.11 -5.07 -2.52
N VAL A 84 -0.45 -6.34 -2.70
CA VAL A 84 0.18 -7.49 -2.07
C VAL A 84 0.50 -8.52 -3.14
N ASP A 85 1.72 -9.04 -3.12
CA ASP A 85 2.12 -10.18 -3.93
C ASP A 85 1.82 -11.47 -3.17
N LYS A 86 1.31 -12.47 -3.91
CA LYS A 86 1.01 -13.80 -3.38
C LYS A 86 1.95 -14.83 -4.02
N SER A 87 2.63 -15.61 -3.20
CA SER A 87 3.46 -16.72 -3.63
C SER A 87 3.05 -18.01 -2.95
N GLU A 88 3.15 -19.13 -3.65
CA GLU A 88 2.89 -20.46 -3.09
C GLU A 88 4.18 -21.01 -2.49
N LEU A 89 4.18 -21.28 -1.18
CA LEU A 89 5.25 -22.06 -0.54
C LEU A 89 5.05 -23.56 -0.82
N ASP A 90 3.80 -24.01 -0.73
CA ASP A 90 3.35 -25.36 -1.03
C ASP A 90 1.89 -25.35 -1.52
N LYS A 91 1.30 -26.54 -1.76
CA LYS A 91 -0.08 -26.68 -2.26
C LYS A 91 -1.18 -26.12 -1.35
N ARG A 92 -0.86 -25.69 -0.13
CA ARG A 92 -1.80 -25.27 0.93
C ARG A 92 -1.41 -23.97 1.61
N THR A 93 -0.13 -23.57 1.56
CA THR A 93 0.42 -22.43 2.29
C THR A 93 0.81 -21.31 1.32
N ASN A 94 0.05 -20.22 1.37
CA ASN A 94 0.38 -18.99 0.64
C ASN A 94 1.21 -18.07 1.53
N ASN A 95 2.26 -17.50 0.95
CA ASN A 95 3.02 -16.39 1.49
C ASN A 95 2.55 -15.08 0.84
N TYR A 96 2.46 -14.03 1.65
CA TYR A 96 2.04 -12.70 1.21
C TYR A 96 3.17 -11.71 1.50
N ALA A 97 3.46 -10.86 0.52
CA ALA A 97 4.48 -9.82 0.60
C ALA A 97 3.87 -8.49 0.18
N ILE A 98 4.20 -7.39 0.86
CA ILE A 98 3.74 -6.08 0.40
C ILE A 98 4.45 -5.70 -0.90
N SER A 99 3.69 -5.22 -1.89
CA SER A 99 4.28 -4.73 -3.14
C SER A 99 4.81 -3.30 -2.97
N PRO A 100 5.66 -2.79 -3.87
CA PRO A 100 6.03 -1.36 -3.86
C PRO A 100 4.83 -0.41 -3.94
N LYS A 101 3.77 -0.82 -4.64
CA LYS A 101 2.51 -0.06 -4.78
C LYS A 101 1.72 -0.07 -3.46
N GLY A 102 1.63 -1.23 -2.80
CA GLY A 102 1.01 -1.34 -1.49
C GLY A 102 1.74 -0.54 -0.42
N LYS A 103 3.08 -0.55 -0.45
CA LYS A 103 3.91 0.24 0.45
C LYS A 103 3.69 1.74 0.24
N ALA A 104 3.66 2.22 -1.00
CA ALA A 104 3.38 3.63 -1.29
C ALA A 104 1.97 4.05 -0.83
N ALA A 105 0.97 3.18 -0.99
CA ALA A 105 -0.39 3.45 -0.50
C ALA A 105 -0.44 3.51 1.04
N LEU A 106 0.28 2.62 1.73
CA LEU A 106 0.38 2.65 3.19
C LEU A 106 1.11 3.90 3.69
N GLU A 107 2.23 4.26 3.06
CA GLU A 107 3.00 5.47 3.40
C GLU A 107 2.16 6.75 3.23
N TYR A 108 1.38 6.84 2.14
CA TYR A 108 0.46 7.94 1.89
C TYR A 108 -0.59 8.06 3.01
N GLU A 109 -1.22 6.95 3.40
CA GLU A 109 -2.22 6.93 4.47
C GLU A 109 -1.60 7.36 5.82
N MET A 110 -0.38 6.93 6.12
CA MET A 110 0.33 7.32 7.34
C MET A 110 0.68 8.80 7.37
N GLU A 111 1.20 9.35 6.28
CA GLU A 111 1.52 10.78 6.14
C GLU A 111 0.26 11.62 6.35
N TRP A 112 -0.84 11.25 5.69
CA TRP A 112 -2.10 11.96 5.84
C TRP A 112 -2.63 11.94 7.29
N LEU A 113 -2.56 10.79 7.97
CA LEU A 113 -2.96 10.69 9.39
C LEU A 113 -2.05 11.53 10.31
N GLU A 114 -0.76 11.58 10.04
CA GLU A 114 0.21 12.38 10.80
C GLU A 114 -0.05 13.88 10.65
N GLU A 115 -0.34 14.35 9.44
CA GLU A 115 -0.76 15.74 9.17
C GLU A 115 -1.99 16.12 10.00
N GLN A 116 -3.00 15.26 10.07
CA GLN A 116 -4.22 15.53 10.85
C GLN A 116 -4.00 15.57 12.36
N ILE A 117 -2.95 14.91 12.87
CA ILE A 117 -2.62 14.91 14.31
C ILE A 117 -1.76 16.14 14.65
N THR A 118 -0.83 16.52 13.77
CA THR A 118 0.13 17.60 14.01
C THR A 118 -0.44 19.00 13.80
N GLU A 119 -1.48 19.16 13.00
CA GLU A 119 -2.20 20.43 12.82
C GLU A 119 -2.99 20.88 14.09
N GLY A 120 -3.06 20.05 15.14
CA GLY A 120 -3.79 20.31 16.38
C GLY A 120 -3.02 21.02 17.51
N ASP A 121 -1.70 21.22 17.39
CA ASP A 121 -0.86 21.79 18.47
C ASP A 121 -0.71 23.33 18.39
N GLY A 122 -1.73 24.00 17.82
CA GLY A 122 -1.71 25.43 17.47
C GLY A 122 -2.63 26.35 18.28
N GLU A 123 -3.02 26.01 19.52
CA GLU A 123 -3.75 26.91 20.45
C GLU A 123 -2.98 27.19 21.74
#